data_AF-R2T968-F1
#
_entry.id   AF-R2T968-F1
#
_cell.length_a   1.000
_cell.length_b   1.000
_cell.length_c   1.000
_cell.angle_alpha   90.00
_cell.angle_beta   90.00
_cell.angle_gamma   90.00
#
_symmetry.space_group_name_H-M   'P 1'
#
loop_
_entity.id
_entity.type
_entity.pdbx_description
1 polymer ?
#
loop_
_entity_poly.entity_id
_entity_poly.type
_entity_poly.pdbx_seq_one_letter_code
_entity_poly.pdbx_strand_id
1 'polypeptide(L)'
;MDIEISTVYLIRILSFLLDNALEAVEQRETPQVQIHFSKDNTSTTITVANSYLPLDDKIYLSIFKKNHKDIGLAILSRSLKQYKNVRYTINKDPTTFTTTLTITAPDCFSFFCNQTKKQSICT
;
A
#
# COMPACT_ATOMS: atom_id res chain seq x y z
N MET A 1 15.65 3.85 14.63
CA MET A 1 14.64 4.92 14.54
C MET A 1 13.43 4.28 13.88
N ASP A 2 12.32 4.17 14.60
CA ASP A 2 11.07 3.70 14.00
C ASP A 2 10.42 4.92 13.34
N ILE A 3 10.47 4.98 12.02
CA ILE A 3 9.95 6.10 11.25
C ILE A 3 8.46 5.83 11.05
N GLU A 4 7.62 6.70 11.60
CA GLU A 4 6.19 6.69 11.33
C GLU A 4 5.93 7.32 9.96
N ILE A 5 4.98 6.77 9.21
CA ILE A 5 4.61 7.29 7.89
C ILE A 5 3.89 8.63 8.05
N SER A 6 4.37 9.68 7.38
CA SER A 6 3.68 10.97 7.42
C SER A 6 2.39 10.93 6.59
N THR A 7 1.40 11.73 6.98
CA THR A 7 0.13 11.86 6.23
C THR A 7 0.36 12.26 4.78
N VAL A 8 1.33 13.15 4.51
CA VAL A 8 1.70 13.57 3.15
C VAL A 8 2.21 12.39 2.33
N TYR A 9 3.03 11.53 2.94
CA TYR A 9 3.55 10.35 2.26
C TYR A 9 2.45 9.32 2.03
N LEU A 10 1.54 9.13 2.99
CA LEU A 10 0.36 8.28 2.84
C LEU A 10 -0.54 8.74 1.68
N ILE A 11 -0.84 10.04 1.57
CA ILE A 11 -1.64 10.60 0.47
C ILE A 11 -0.96 10.34 -0.89
N ARG A 12 0.36 10.49 -0.97
CA ARG A 12 1.11 10.19 -2.20
C ARG A 12 0.96 8.72 -2.59
N ILE A 13 1.12 7.81 -1.64
CA ILE A 13 0.96 6.37 -1.89
C ILE A 13 -0.45 6.08 -2.41
N LEU A 14 -1.47 6.63 -1.75
CA LEU A 14 -2.85 6.44 -2.18
C LEU A 14 -3.10 6.97 -3.59
N SER A 15 -2.58 8.15 -3.92
CA SER A 15 -2.67 8.72 -5.27
C SER A 15 -2.05 7.76 -6.30
N PHE A 16 -0.85 7.25 -6.02
CA PHE A 16 -0.19 6.27 -6.88
C PHE A 16 -1.00 4.98 -7.06
N LEU A 17 -1.58 4.43 -5.99
CA LEU A 17 -2.39 3.20 -6.07
C LEU A 17 -3.68 3.42 -6.87
N LEU A 18 -4.33 4.57 -6.69
CA LEU A 18 -5.56 4.91 -7.38
C LEU A 18 -5.33 5.22 -8.87
N ASP A 19 -4.27 5.98 -9.19
CA ASP A 19 -3.87 6.25 -10.58
C ASP A 19 -3.58 4.93 -11.30
N ASN A 20 -2.87 4.00 -10.64
CA ASN A 20 -2.59 2.68 -11.19
C ASN A 20 -3.85 1.86 -11.45
N ALA A 21 -4.80 1.88 -10.51
CA ALA A 21 -6.06 1.15 -10.63
C ALA A 21 -6.95 1.72 -11.74
N LEU A 22 -7.04 3.06 -11.86
CA LEU A 22 -7.83 3.73 -12.89
C LEU A 22 -7.30 3.46 -14.29
N GLU A 23 -5.98 3.54 -14.47
CA GLU A 23 -5.37 3.27 -15.77
C GLU A 23 -5.47 1.81 -16.18
N ALA A 24 -5.39 0.88 -15.21
CA ALA A 24 -5.54 -0.54 -15.48
C ALA A 24 -6.94 -0.92 -16.02
N VAL A 25 -7.95 -0.06 -15.81
CA VAL A 25 -9.31 -0.29 -16.25
C VAL A 25 -9.74 0.55 -17.46
N GLU A 26 -8.94 1.53 -17.88
CA GLU A 26 -9.32 2.54 -18.88
C GLU A 26 -9.78 1.96 -20.24
N GLN A 27 -9.25 0.80 -20.64
CA GLN A 27 -9.59 0.13 -21.90
C GLN A 27 -10.38 -1.18 -21.70
N ARG A 28 -11.01 -1.38 -20.53
CA ARG A 28 -11.78 -2.59 -20.24
C ARG A 28 -13.24 -2.43 -20.68
N GLU A 29 -13.82 -3.52 -21.17
CA GLU A 29 -15.26 -3.57 -21.47
C GLU A 29 -16.11 -3.39 -20.21
N THR A 30 -15.65 -3.92 -19.08
CA THR A 30 -16.29 -3.81 -17.76
C THR A 30 -15.28 -3.23 -16.74
N PRO A 31 -15.05 -1.90 -16.77
CA PRO A 31 -14.09 -1.27 -15.89
C PRO A 31 -14.64 -1.25 -14.46
N GLN A 32 -13.87 -1.80 -13.52
CA GLN A 32 -14.24 -1.80 -12.10
C GLN A 32 -13.03 -1.48 -11.25
N VAL A 33 -13.18 -0.51 -10.35
CA VAL A 33 -12.24 -0.24 -9.26
C VAL A 33 -13.01 -0.35 -7.95
N GLN A 34 -12.44 -1.08 -7.00
CA GLN A 34 -12.95 -1.22 -5.65
C GLN A 34 -11.91 -0.69 -4.68
N ILE A 35 -12.36 0.12 -3.73
CA ILE A 35 -11.51 0.67 -2.67
C ILE A 35 -12.16 0.29 -1.35
N HIS A 36 -11.38 -0.34 -0.47
CA HIS A 36 -11.83 -0.74 0.85
C HIS A 36 -10.88 -0.18 1.91
N PHE A 37 -11.46 0.49 2.90
CA PHE A 37 -10.76 0.97 4.09
C PHE A 37 -11.28 0.19 5.28
N SER A 38 -10.38 -0.45 6.02
CA SER A 38 -10.69 -1.09 7.29
C SER A 38 -9.71 -0.65 8.37
N LYS A 39 -10.20 -0.62 9.59
CA LYS A 39 -9.40 -0.31 10.77
C LYS A 39 -9.82 -1.24 11.89
N ASP A 40 -8.83 -1.84 12.54
CA ASP A 40 -9.01 -2.56 13.79
C ASP A 40 -8.11 -1.96 14.88
N ASN A 41 -8.04 -2.62 16.04
CA ASN A 41 -7.27 -2.14 17.19
C ASN A 41 -5.75 -2.16 16.96
N THR A 42 -5.29 -2.88 15.96
CA THR A 42 -3.87 -3.15 15.68
C THR A 42 -3.41 -2.54 14.36
N SER A 43 -4.31 -2.26 13.42
CA SER A 43 -3.93 -1.82 12.09
C SER A 43 -5.00 -1.02 11.36
N THR A 44 -4.54 -0.23 10.39
CA THR A 44 -5.35 0.35 9.32
C THR A 44 -4.97 -0.34 8.02
N THR A 45 -5.94 -0.89 7.30
CA THR A 45 -5.73 -1.56 6.02
C THR A 45 -6.49 -0.84 4.91
N ILE A 46 -5.79 -0.62 3.80
CA ILE A 46 -6.33 0.02 2.60
C ILE A 46 -6.12 -0.95 1.45
N THR A 47 -7.20 -1.37 0.82
CA THR A 47 -7.18 -2.30 -0.31
C THR A 47 -7.72 -1.58 -1.54
N VAL A 48 -6.94 -1.60 -2.63
CA VAL A 48 -7.36 -1.12 -3.94
C VAL A 48 -7.32 -2.30 -4.90
N ALA A 49 -8.48 -2.67 -5.42
CA ALA A 49 -8.64 -3.75 -6.38
C ALA A 49 -9.22 -3.20 -7.68
N ASN A 50 -8.80 -3.75 -8.81
CA ASN A 50 -9.33 -3.39 -10.12
C ASN A 50 -9.54 -4.62 -10.99
N SER A 51 -10.48 -4.52 -11.93
CA SER A 51 -10.72 -5.59 -12.91
C SER A 51 -9.44 -5.84 -13.73
N TYR A 52 -9.07 -7.11 -13.81
CA TYR A 52 -7.89 -7.63 -14.48
C TYR A 52 -8.37 -8.71 -15.44
N LEU A 53 -8.05 -8.60 -16.72
CA LEU A 53 -8.07 -9.77 -17.59
C LEU A 53 -6.63 -10.26 -17.71
N PRO A 54 -6.41 -11.58 -17.76
CA PRO A 54 -5.12 -12.13 -18.14
C PRO A 54 -4.98 -11.89 -19.64
N LEU A 55 -4.57 -10.67 -19.99
CA LEU A 55 -3.91 -10.46 -21.27
C LEU A 55 -2.64 -11.30 -21.22
N ASP A 56 -2.28 -11.93 -22.33
CA ASP A 56 -0.97 -12.58 -22.51
C ASP A 56 0.09 -11.71 -21.83
N ASP A 57 0.90 -12.28 -20.93
CA ASP A 57 1.87 -11.56 -20.12
C ASP A 57 2.72 -10.60 -20.98
N LYS A 58 2.94 -10.93 -22.26
CA LYS A 58 3.60 -10.04 -23.23
C LYS A 58 2.81 -8.76 -23.54
N ILE A 59 1.50 -8.87 -23.74
CA ILE A 59 0.60 -7.73 -23.98
C ILE A 59 0.45 -6.90 -22.70
N TYR A 60 0.24 -7.56 -21.55
CA TYR A 60 0.21 -6.90 -20.25
C TYR A 60 1.51 -6.13 -19.99
N LEU A 61 2.66 -6.80 -20.10
CA LEU A 61 3.96 -6.15 -19.99
C LEU A 61 4.16 -5.06 -21.04
N SER A 62 3.63 -5.15 -22.26
CA SER A 62 3.80 -4.09 -23.27
C SER A 62 3.01 -2.81 -22.95
N ILE A 63 1.81 -2.94 -22.38
CA ILE A 63 0.94 -1.82 -21.97
C ILE A 63 1.54 -1.16 -20.72
N PHE A 64 2.01 -1.95 -19.75
CA PHE A 64 2.60 -1.45 -18.51
C PHE A 64 4.09 -1.02 -18.65
N LYS A 65 4.86 -1.59 -19.60
CA LYS A 65 6.26 -1.18 -19.90
C LYS A 65 6.34 0.10 -20.75
N LYS A 66 5.38 0.38 -21.64
CA LYS A 66 5.39 1.65 -22.40
C LYS A 66 5.38 2.88 -21.49
N ASN A 67 4.93 2.73 -20.24
CA ASN A 67 4.86 3.78 -19.23
C ASN A 67 5.70 3.49 -17.97
N HIS A 68 6.68 2.59 -18.01
CA HIS A 68 7.59 2.30 -16.88
C HIS A 68 6.89 1.94 -15.54
N LYS A 69 5.65 1.41 -15.54
CA LYS A 69 4.81 1.37 -14.33
C LYS A 69 5.12 0.29 -13.32
N ASP A 70 5.62 -0.85 -13.77
CA ASP A 70 6.13 -1.89 -12.86
C ASP A 70 7.31 -1.34 -12.01
N ILE A 71 8.01 -0.32 -12.53
CA ILE A 71 9.03 0.41 -11.77
C ILE A 71 8.38 1.24 -10.66
N GLY A 72 7.20 1.83 -10.88
CA GLY A 72 6.47 2.61 -9.89
C GLY A 72 6.08 1.78 -8.66
N LEU A 73 5.47 0.60 -8.86
CA LEU A 73 5.11 -0.30 -7.75
C LEU A 73 6.34 -0.96 -7.11
N ALA A 74 7.39 -1.27 -7.89
CA ALA A 74 8.65 -1.78 -7.36
C ALA A 74 9.38 -0.73 -6.52
N ILE A 75 9.46 0.53 -6.98
CA ILE A 75 10.02 1.66 -6.23
C ILE A 75 9.19 1.89 -4.98
N LEU A 76 7.86 1.94 -5.09
CA LEU A 76 6.95 2.09 -3.95
C LEU A 76 7.21 0.99 -2.90
N SER A 77 7.25 -0.28 -3.32
CA SER A 77 7.53 -1.40 -2.42
C SER A 77 8.90 -1.27 -1.74
N ARG A 78 9.91 -0.77 -2.44
CA ARG A 78 11.26 -0.55 -1.91
C ARG A 78 11.29 0.62 -0.92
N SER A 79 10.61 1.71 -1.23
CA SER A 79 10.50 2.88 -0.36
C SER A 79 9.67 2.59 0.88
N LEU A 80 8.73 1.64 0.83
CA LEU A 80 7.94 1.24 1.99
C LEU A 80 8.71 0.34 2.97
N LYS A 81 9.76 -0.37 2.53
CA LYS A 81 10.57 -1.26 3.40
C LYS A 81 11.25 -0.54 4.58
N GLN A 82 11.45 0.77 4.51
CA GLN A 82 12.03 1.53 5.62
C GLN A 82 11.06 1.74 6.79
N TYR A 83 9.76 1.57 6.56
CA TYR A 83 8.71 1.71 7.57
C TYR A 83 8.35 0.33 8.13
N LYS A 84 8.83 0.02 9.34
CA LYS A 84 8.59 -1.30 9.96
C LYS A 84 7.13 -1.60 10.24
N ASN A 85 6.32 -0.57 10.42
CA ASN A 85 4.89 -0.68 10.68
C ASN A 85 4.05 -0.62 9.41
N VAL A 86 4.67 -0.65 8.22
CA VAL A 86 3.94 -0.63 6.95
C VAL A 86 4.24 -1.92 6.18
N ARG A 87 3.18 -2.61 5.78
CA ARG A 87 3.25 -3.76 4.90
C ARG A 87 2.51 -3.44 3.62
N TYR A 88 3.12 -3.79 2.49
CA TYR A 88 2.52 -3.66 1.17
C TYR A 88 2.50 -5.02 0.49
N THR A 89 1.35 -5.43 -0.03
CA THR A 89 1.19 -6.70 -0.75
C THR A 89 0.44 -6.48 -2.06
N ILE A 90 0.81 -7.27 -3.05
CA ILE A 90 0.12 -7.34 -4.34
C ILE A 90 -0.40 -8.77 -4.49
N ASN A 91 -1.66 -8.91 -4.83
CA ASN A 91 -2.27 -10.17 -5.21
C ASN A 91 -2.83 -10.06 -6.63
N LYS A 92 -2.71 -11.13 -7.40
CA LYS A 92 -3.24 -11.23 -8.75
C LYS A 92 -4.04 -12.52 -8.86
N ASP A 93 -5.29 -12.40 -9.26
CA ASP A 93 -6.08 -13.53 -9.71
C ASP A 93 -6.51 -13.30 -11.17
N PRO A 94 -7.09 -14.30 -11.85
CA PRO A 94 -7.46 -14.18 -13.26
C PRO A 94 -8.39 -13.01 -13.59
N THR A 95 -9.08 -12.46 -12.60
CA THR A 95 -10.13 -11.43 -12.78
C THR A 95 -9.83 -10.12 -12.07
N THR A 96 -8.90 -10.13 -11.11
CA THR A 96 -8.66 -9.01 -10.21
C THR A 96 -7.17 -8.82 -9.93
N PHE A 97 -6.72 -7.56 -10.03
CA PHE A 97 -5.46 -7.11 -9.49
C PHE A 97 -5.74 -6.38 -8.18
N THR A 98 -5.09 -6.77 -7.09
CA THR A 98 -5.31 -6.21 -5.76
C THR A 98 -4.01 -5.72 -5.15
N THR A 99 -4.02 -4.49 -4.65
CA THR A 99 -2.96 -3.94 -3.82
C THR A 99 -3.49 -3.69 -2.42
N THR A 100 -2.68 -4.01 -1.41
CA THR A 100 -3.05 -3.84 -0.01
C THR A 100 -1.92 -3.14 0.73
N LEU A 101 -2.26 -2.05 1.40
CA LEU A 101 -1.40 -1.32 2.32
C LEU A 101 -1.93 -1.52 3.74
N THR A 102 -1.12 -2.11 4.62
CA THR A 102 -1.43 -2.26 6.04
C THR A 102 -0.47 -1.42 6.85
N ILE A 103 -1.01 -0.57 7.71
CA ILE A 103 -0.26 0.28 8.64
C ILE A 103 -0.60 -0.19 10.05
N THR A 104 0.35 -0.84 10.71
CA THR A 104 0.20 -1.33 12.09
C THR A 104 0.35 -0.13 13.04
N ALA A 105 -0.57 -0.03 14.00
CA ALA A 105 -0.43 0.89 15.11
C ALA A 105 0.77 0.48 15.97
N PRO A 106 1.56 1.42 16.52
CA PRO A 106 2.57 1.06 17.49
C PRO A 106 1.90 0.38 18.69
N ASP A 107 2.49 -0.72 19.18
CA ASP A 107 2.00 -1.41 20.37
C ASP A 107 1.85 -0.41 21.51
N CYS A 108 0.62 -0.16 21.95
CA CYS A 108 0.31 0.79 23.02
C CYS A 108 1.14 0.50 24.28
N PHE A 109 1.45 -0.79 24.53
CA PHE A 109 2.29 -1.25 25.63
C PHE A 109 3.74 -0.72 25.57
N SER A 110 4.33 -0.60 24.38
CA SER A 110 5.69 -0.08 24.19
C SER A 110 5.78 1.43 24.42
N PHE A 111 4.70 2.17 24.12
CA PHE A 111 4.61 3.61 24.33
C PHE A 111 4.55 3.95 25.83
N PHE A 112 3.76 3.20 26.60
CA PHE A 112 3.66 3.38 28.06
C PHE A 112 4.97 3.03 28.79
N CYS A 113 5.68 1.96 28.39
CA CYS A 113 6.95 1.58 29.00
C CYS A 113 8.10 2.59 28.78
N ASN A 114 8.09 3.33 27.67
CA ASN A 114 9.10 4.37 27.42
C ASN A 114 8.82 5.67 28.19
N GLN A 115 7.56 5.95 28.52
CA GLN A 115 7.18 7.09 29.36
C GLN A 115 7.57 6.87 30.82
N THR A 116 7.41 5.65 31.34
CA THR A 116 7.79 5.33 32.73
C THR A 116 9.30 5.31 32.97
N LYS A 117 10.11 4.88 31.99
CA LYS A 117 11.58 4.95 32.09
C LYS A 117 12.15 6.38 32.06
N LYS A 118 11.45 7.35 31.46
CA LYS A 118 11.88 8.76 31.47
C LYS A 118 11.60 9.47 32.79
N GLN A 119 10.63 9.01 33.56
CA GLN A 119 10.30 9.61 34.87
C GLN A 119 11.17 9.08 36.01
N SER A 120 11.84 7.94 35.86
CA SER A 120 12.64 7.31 36.93
C SER A 120 14.12 7.75 36.98
N ILE A 121 14.54 8.78 36.22
CA ILE A 121 15.93 9.29 36.20
C ILE A 121 16.03 10.70 36.81
N CYS A 122 14.96 11.21 37.42
CA CYS A 122 14.97 12.47 38.17
C CYS A 122 14.46 12.24 39.60
N THR A 123 15.27 11.60 40.43
CA THR A 123 15.18 11.68 41.90
C THR A 123 16.55 11.45 42.51
#